data_AF-A0A2S5EH68-F1
#
_entry.id   AF-A0A2S5EH68-F1
#
_cell.length_a   1.000
_cell.length_b   1.000
_cell.length_c   1.000
_cell.angle_alpha   90.00
_cell.angle_beta   90.00
_cell.angle_gamma   90.00
#
_symmetry.space_group_name_H-M   'P 1'
#
loop_
_entity.id
_entity.type
_entity.pdbx_description
1 polymer ?
#
loop_
_entity_poly.entity_id
_entity_poly.type
_entity_poly.pdbx_seq_one_letter_code
_entity_poly.pdbx_strand_id
1 'polypeptide(L)'
;MEIKKGEWVQIHYIALNPEERVSHLPEDTKKVPFELRIKGFLEDEKAEIGDIVTIRTPIGRLVKGKLEKVNPRYEHNFGEPIPELLKVNKDDLLDGEKNG
;
A
#
# COMPACT_ATOMS: atom_id res chain seq x y z
N MET A 1 -16.32 -1.02 15.41
CA MET A 1 -16.70 0.38 15.11
C MET A 1 -17.41 0.33 13.78
N GLU A 2 -18.68 0.74 13.74
CA GLU A 2 -19.52 0.63 12.55
C GLU A 2 -19.21 1.77 11.58
N ILE A 3 -18.90 1.41 10.34
CA ILE A 3 -18.49 2.32 9.27
C ILE A 3 -19.67 2.44 8.32
N LYS A 4 -20.02 3.67 7.95
CA LYS A 4 -21.24 3.94 7.19
C LYS A 4 -20.95 4.23 5.73
N LYS A 5 -21.97 4.01 4.89
CA LYS A 5 -21.93 4.40 3.48
C LYS A 5 -21.41 5.82 3.28
N GLY A 6 -20.56 6.01 2.29
CA GLY A 6 -19.96 7.29 1.94
C GLY A 6 -18.71 7.65 2.74
N GLU A 7 -18.30 6.85 3.72
CA GLU A 7 -17.03 7.06 4.42
C GLU A 7 -15.83 6.73 3.52
N TRP A 8 -14.75 7.50 3.70
CA TRP A 8 -13.49 7.26 3.00
C TRP A 8 -12.73 6.12 3.68
N VAL A 9 -12.57 5.02 2.94
CA VAL A 9 -12.02 3.78 3.46
C VAL A 9 -10.91 3.24 2.56
N GLN A 10 -10.09 2.35 3.11
CA GLN A 10 -9.09 1.58 2.36
C GLN A 10 -9.47 0.11 2.39
N ILE A 11 -9.55 -0.49 1.22
CA ILE A 11 -9.67 -1.94 1.07
C ILE A 11 -8.35 -2.55 0.62
N HIS A 12 -8.17 -3.82 0.96
CA HIS A 12 -7.09 -4.68 0.52
C HIS A 12 -7.65 -5.92 -0.19
N TYR A 13 -7.09 -6.26 -1.35
CA TYR A 13 -7.39 -7.52 -2.03
C TYR A 13 -6.18 -8.03 -2.83
N ILE A 14 -6.16 -9.33 -3.10
CA ILE A 14 -5.19 -9.96 -4.00
C ILE A 14 -5.69 -9.78 -5.42
N ALA A 15 -4.92 -9.09 -6.25
CA ALA A 15 -5.25 -8.83 -7.64
C ALA A 15 -4.80 -9.94 -8.57
N LEU A 16 -3.67 -10.58 -8.27
CA LEU A 16 -3.16 -11.75 -8.97
C LEU A 16 -2.55 -12.72 -7.96
N ASN A 17 -2.98 -13.97 -8.01
CA ASN A 17 -2.29 -15.04 -7.30
C ASN A 17 -0.93 -15.33 -7.95
N PRO A 18 0.02 -15.97 -7.24
CA PRO A 18 1.32 -16.35 -7.79
C PRO A 18 1.23 -17.07 -9.15
N GLU A 19 0.22 -17.93 -9.31
CA GLU A 19 -0.04 -18.72 -10.53
C GLU A 19 -0.50 -17.88 -11.71
N GLU A 20 -1.11 -16.72 -11.45
CA GLU A 20 -1.61 -15.78 -12.46
C GLU A 20 -0.53 -14.76 -12.87
N ARG A 21 0.66 -14.82 -12.27
CA ARG A 21 1.77 -13.93 -12.58
C ARG A 21 2.50 -14.38 -13.84
N VAL A 22 2.92 -13.39 -14.64
CA VAL A 22 3.60 -13.66 -15.91
C VAL A 22 4.90 -14.44 -15.72
N SER A 23 5.14 -15.38 -16.64
CA SER A 23 6.20 -16.39 -16.53
C SER A 23 7.62 -15.82 -16.55
N HIS A 24 7.81 -14.62 -17.09
CA HIS A 24 9.11 -13.95 -17.25
C HIS A 24 9.52 -13.09 -16.05
N LEU A 25 8.77 -13.10 -14.95
CA LEU A 25 9.18 -12.42 -13.72
C LEU A 25 10.35 -13.16 -13.05
N PRO A 26 11.25 -12.44 -12.35
CA PRO A 26 12.23 -13.07 -11.48
C PRO A 26 11.58 -14.07 -10.52
N GLU A 27 12.24 -15.21 -10.30
CA GLU A 27 11.74 -16.32 -9.49
C GLU A 27 11.21 -15.88 -8.12
N ASP A 28 11.91 -14.95 -7.47
CA ASP A 28 11.54 -14.46 -6.14
C ASP A 28 10.20 -13.69 -6.16
N THR A 29 9.95 -12.91 -7.21
CA THR A 29 8.72 -12.13 -7.36
C THR A 29 7.53 -12.97 -7.84
N LYS A 30 7.79 -14.11 -8.48
CA LYS A 30 6.76 -15.01 -9.01
C LYS A 30 6.06 -15.79 -7.90
N LYS A 31 6.75 -16.04 -6.79
CA LYS A 31 6.28 -16.84 -5.65
C LYS A 31 5.30 -16.10 -4.73
N VAL A 32 5.12 -14.80 -4.90
CA VAL A 32 4.30 -13.96 -4.02
C VAL A 32 3.10 -13.35 -4.75
N PRO A 33 1.93 -13.24 -4.11
CA PRO A 33 0.75 -12.62 -4.71
C PRO A 33 0.99 -11.14 -5.02
N PHE A 34 0.22 -10.61 -5.97
CA PHE A 34 0.15 -9.17 -6.20
C PHE A 34 -1.02 -8.57 -5.42
N GLU A 35 -0.70 -7.97 -4.30
CA GLU A 35 -1.67 -7.32 -3.39
C GLU A 35 -1.92 -5.86 -3.79
N LEU A 36 -3.19 -5.44 -3.75
CA LEU A 36 -3.59 -4.06 -3.98
C LEU A 36 -4.27 -3.48 -2.74
N ARG A 37 -3.83 -2.28 -2.35
CA ARG A 37 -4.52 -1.42 -1.39
C ARG A 37 -5.04 -0.20 -2.11
N ILE A 38 -6.35 -0.01 -2.08
CA ILE A 38 -7.01 1.08 -2.79
C ILE A 38 -7.98 1.79 -1.85
N LYS A 39 -8.07 3.11 -2.01
CA LYS A 39 -8.95 3.97 -1.24
C LYS A 39 -10.16 4.38 -2.07
N GLY A 40 -11.30 4.53 -1.41
CA GLY A 40 -12.54 4.98 -2.03
C GLY A 40 -13.63 5.20 -0.99
N PHE A 41 -14.83 5.49 -1.46
CA PHE A 41 -16.00 5.70 -0.64
C PHE A 41 -16.75 4.38 -0.45
N LEU A 42 -17.13 4.03 0.78
CA LEU A 42 -17.91 2.83 1.07
C LEU A 42 -19.28 2.90 0.40
N GLU A 43 -19.68 1.84 -0.33
CA GLU A 43 -21.00 1.75 -0.97
C GLU A 43 -22.03 0.96 -0.14
N ASP A 44 -21.56 0.08 0.73
CA ASP A 44 -22.40 -0.71 1.64
C ASP A 44 -22.98 0.19 2.74
N GLU A 45 -24.19 -0.10 3.21
CA GLU A 45 -24.86 0.73 4.24
C GLU A 45 -24.05 0.80 5.53
N LYS A 46 -23.49 -0.35 5.93
CA LYS A 46 -22.72 -0.55 7.16
C LYS A 46 -21.64 -1.59 6.92
N ALA A 47 -20.47 -1.41 7.53
CA ALA A 47 -19.39 -2.38 7.51
C ALA A 47 -18.50 -2.28 8.75
N GLU A 48 -17.76 -3.33 9.04
CA GLU A 48 -16.73 -3.38 10.07
C GLU A 48 -15.35 -3.71 9.48
N ILE A 49 -14.28 -3.33 10.18
CA ILE A 49 -12.91 -3.65 9.74
C ILE A 49 -12.77 -5.18 9.67
N GLY A 50 -12.33 -5.66 8.51
CA GLY A 50 -12.21 -7.07 8.20
C GLY A 50 -13.29 -7.61 7.26
N ASP A 51 -14.38 -6.87 7.06
CA ASP A 51 -15.46 -7.28 6.15
C ASP A 51 -15.06 -7.16 4.69
N ILE A 52 -15.69 -7.96 3.84
CA ILE A 52 -15.59 -7.79 2.39
C ILE A 52 -16.63 -6.78 1.95
N VAL A 53 -16.16 -5.59 1.56
CA VAL A 53 -17.01 -4.47 1.20
C VAL A 53 -16.84 -4.04 -0.24
N THR A 54 -17.82 -3.30 -0.76
CA THR A 54 -17.70 -2.60 -2.04
C THR A 54 -17.38 -1.12 -1.81
N ILE A 55 -16.38 -0.60 -2.53
CA ILE A 55 -16.05 0.82 -2.55
C ILE A 55 -16.21 1.41 -3.95
N ARG A 56 -16.47 2.72 -4.00
CA ARG A 56 -16.40 3.53 -5.20
C ARG A 56 -15.14 4.39 -5.18
N THR A 57 -14.26 4.21 -6.16
CA THR A 57 -13.04 5.03 -6.29
C THR A 57 -13.38 6.43 -6.79
N PRO A 58 -12.49 7.44 -6.62
CA PRO A 58 -12.72 8.80 -7.10
C PRO A 58 -13.02 8.91 -8.61
N ILE A 59 -12.51 7.96 -9.40
CA ILE A 59 -12.75 7.87 -10.85
C ILE A 59 -13.98 7.02 -11.20
N GLY A 60 -14.81 6.66 -10.22
CA GLY A 60 -16.10 6.00 -10.42
C GLY A 60 -16.05 4.47 -10.58
N ARG A 61 -14.91 3.82 -10.33
CA ARG A 61 -14.83 2.34 -10.40
C ARG A 61 -15.38 1.73 -9.11
N LEU A 62 -16.18 0.67 -9.24
CA LEU A 62 -16.57 -0.16 -8.11
C LEU A 62 -15.54 -1.28 -7.91
N VAL A 63 -15.02 -1.40 -6.69
CA VAL A 63 -14.00 -2.39 -6.35
C VAL A 63 -14.39 -3.07 -5.05
N LYS A 64 -14.28 -4.39 -5.00
CA LYS A 64 -14.59 -5.20 -3.84
C LYS A 64 -13.30 -5.67 -3.17
N GLY A 65 -13.23 -5.62 -1.85
CA GLY A 65 -12.06 -6.08 -1.11
C GLY A 65 -12.29 -6.05 0.40
N LYS A 66 -11.28 -6.50 1.14
CA LYS A 66 -11.32 -6.54 2.60
C LYS A 66 -11.09 -5.14 3.18
N LEU A 67 -12.01 -4.65 3.99
CA LEU A 67 -11.91 -3.36 4.65
C LEU A 67 -10.78 -3.37 5.67
N GLU A 68 -9.76 -2.55 5.45
CA GLU A 68 -8.55 -2.52 6.28
C GLU A 68 -8.53 -1.31 7.22
N LYS A 69 -8.89 -0.12 6.71
CA LYS A 69 -8.82 1.14 7.46
C LYS A 69 -9.94 2.11 7.05
N VAL A 70 -10.30 3.00 7.97
CA VAL A 70 -11.24 4.11 7.79
C VAL A 70 -10.51 5.41 8.02
N ASN A 71 -10.72 6.41 7.14
CA ASN A 71 -10.01 7.68 7.17
C ASN A 71 -8.49 7.50 7.42
N PRO A 72 -7.80 6.64 6.65
CA PRO A 72 -6.41 6.30 6.93
C PRO A 72 -5.54 7.56 6.84
N ARG A 73 -4.85 7.88 7.93
CA ARG A 73 -3.85 8.94 7.97
C ARG A 73 -2.80 8.70 6.87
N TYR A 74 -2.32 9.77 6.25
CA TYR A 74 -1.18 9.68 5.35
C TYR A 74 0.10 9.43 6.18
N GLU A 75 0.45 8.16 6.33
CA GLU A 75 1.72 7.70 6.91
C GLU A 75 2.70 7.41 5.77
N HIS A 76 3.07 8.44 4.99
CA HIS A 76 4.12 8.29 4.00
C HIS A 76 5.46 8.63 4.68
N ASN A 77 6.16 7.60 5.16
CA ASN A 77 7.53 7.70 5.64
C ASN A 77 8.36 6.56 5.04
N PHE A 78 9.68 6.69 5.11
CA PHE A 78 10.61 5.65 4.65
C PHE A 78 10.99 4.69 5.79
N GLY A 79 10.12 4.55 6.80
CA GLY A 79 10.42 3.84 8.03
C GLY A 79 11.33 4.62 8.98
N GLU A 80 11.80 3.94 10.02
CA GLU A 80 12.81 4.47 10.93
C GLU A 80 14.18 4.55 10.21
N PRO A 81 15.04 5.53 10.55
CA PRO A 81 16.38 5.62 9.97
C PRO A 81 17.15 4.33 10.22
N ILE A 82 17.64 3.71 9.14
CA ILE A 82 18.47 2.50 9.21
C ILE A 82 19.89 2.92 9.60
N PRO A 83 20.41 2.52 10.79
CA PRO A 83 21.71 2.97 11.29
C PRO A 83 22.88 2.68 10.32
N GLU A 84 22.78 1.60 9.56
CA GLU A 84 23.77 1.19 8.55
C GLU A 84 23.88 2.22 7.41
N LEU A 85 22.77 2.82 6.98
CA LEU A 85 22.76 3.87 5.95
C LEU A 85 23.28 5.22 6.46
N LEU A 86 23.27 5.45 7.77
CA LEU A 86 23.82 6.66 8.37
C LEU A 86 25.36 6.69 8.32
N LYS A 87 26.02 5.52 8.26
CA LYS A 87 27.49 5.43 8.14
C LYS A 87 27.97 5.96 6.80
N VAL A 88 27.27 5.61 5.72
CA VAL A 88 27.58 6.07 4.34
C VAL A 88 27.49 7.60 4.24
N ASN A 89 26.51 8.21 4.90
CA ASN A 89 26.37 9.68 4.92
C ASN A 89 27.56 10.40 5.59
N LYS A 90 28.31 9.73 6.47
CA LYS A 90 29.39 10.37 7.22
C LYS A 90 30.72 10.40 6.47
N ASP A 91 30.94 9.44 5.58
CA ASP A 91 32.23 9.25 4.91
C ASP A 91 32.29 9.96 3.53
N ASP A 92 31.19 10.04 2.79
CA ASP A 92 31.19 10.61 1.42
C ASP A 92 31.00 12.14 1.35
N LEU A 93 30.57 12.80 2.43
CA LEU A 93 30.38 14.26 2.45
C LEU A 93 31.68 15.06 2.61
N LEU A 94 32.81 14.39 2.91
CA LEU A 94 34.12 15.02 3.16
C LEU A 94 35.07 14.98 1.95
N ASP A 95 34.73 14.24 0.89
CA ASP A 95 35.59 14.11 -0.30
C ASP A 95 35.34 15.19 -1.37
N GLY A 96 34.40 16.11 -1.12
CA GLY A 96 34.09 17.24 -2.01
C GLY A 96 35.13 18.39 -2.01
N GLU A 97 36.12 18.39 -1.12
CA GLU A 97 37.11 19.48 -0.99
C GLU A 97 38.53 19.13 -1.49
N LYS A 98 38.70 18.07 -2.30
CA LYS A 98 40.05 17.65 -2.76
C LYS A 98 40.37 17.87 -4.24
N ASN A 99 39.57 18.64 -4.97
CA ASN A 99 39.88 19.00 -6.37
C ASN A 99 39.69 20.51 -6.64
N GLY A 100 40.39 21.36 -5.87
CA GLY A 100 40.53 22.80 -6.12
C GLY A 100 42.00 23.19 -6.22
#